data_AF-A0A5A7MWS2-F1
#
_entry.id   AF-A0A5A7MWS2-F1
#
_cell.length_a   1.000
_cell.length_b   1.000
_cell.length_c   1.000
_cell.angle_alpha   90.00
_cell.angle_beta   90.00
_cell.angle_gamma   90.00
#
_symmetry.space_group_name_H-M   'P 1'
#
loop_
_entity.id
_entity.type
_entity.pdbx_description
1 polymer ?
#
loop_
_entity_poly.entity_id
_entity_poly.type
_entity_poly.pdbx_seq_one_letter_code
_entity_poly.pdbx_strand_id
1 'polypeptide(L)'
;MRALLDRYDDRFTVAEIGDHSSLDELISYVNGPDRLHTAYSFVFIENSDLSAKLIRDALEAWQDTEQSAWPSWAFSNHDAPRVASRWGAQSKDGAQAETDPRFAAMLNSLLCCLRGTAFVYQGQELGLPQAHVPFEHLRDPEAIANWPDTLGRDGARTPMPWDTSSPQCGFSTAQPWLPIDPRHAQLAANTQYNDPNSPFSQMKGFFARPQKPPGLDPWNHPVF
;
A
#
# COMPACT_ATOMS: atom_id res chain seq x y z
N MET A 1 -12.31 23.78 -5.55
CA MET A 1 -11.09 23.45 -4.77
C MET A 1 -9.83 23.72 -5.57
N ARG A 2 -9.70 23.20 -6.81
CA ARG A 2 -8.49 23.37 -7.63
C ARG A 2 -8.01 24.82 -7.79
N ALA A 3 -8.90 25.75 -8.15
CA ALA A 3 -8.57 27.17 -8.28
C ALA A 3 -7.98 27.82 -7.01
N LEU A 4 -8.26 27.30 -5.81
CA LEU A 4 -7.61 27.78 -4.58
C LEU A 4 -6.16 27.29 -4.50
N LEU A 5 -5.90 26.05 -4.90
CA LEU A 5 -4.55 25.47 -4.89
C LEU A 5 -3.66 26.08 -5.96
N ASP A 6 -4.21 26.42 -7.12
CA ASP A 6 -3.45 27.09 -8.20
C ASP A 6 -2.89 28.46 -7.79
N ARG A 7 -3.30 29.00 -6.62
CA ARG A 7 -2.71 30.21 -6.02
C ARG A 7 -1.40 29.95 -5.27
N TYR A 8 -1.02 28.69 -5.10
CA TYR A 8 0.16 28.25 -4.36
C TYR A 8 0.92 27.19 -5.18
N ASP A 9 2.10 27.56 -5.66
CA ASP A 9 2.98 26.63 -6.37
C ASP A 9 3.33 25.41 -5.50
N ASP A 10 3.65 24.30 -6.15
CA ASP A 10 4.05 23.03 -5.51
C ASP A 10 3.03 22.50 -4.50
N ARG A 11 1.73 22.60 -4.81
CA ARG A 11 0.66 21.96 -4.05
C ARG A 11 0.03 20.83 -4.85
N PHE A 12 -0.16 19.71 -4.17
CA PHE A 12 -0.69 18.48 -4.75
C PHE A 12 -1.92 18.02 -3.95
N THR A 13 -2.92 17.47 -4.62
CA THR A 13 -4.11 16.89 -3.98
C THR A 13 -4.27 15.46 -4.41
N VAL A 14 -4.50 14.61 -3.43
CA VAL A 14 -5.02 13.27 -3.61
C VAL A 14 -6.42 13.24 -3.01
N ALA A 15 -7.40 12.78 -3.79
CA ALA A 15 -8.69 12.37 -3.24
C ALA A 15 -8.64 10.91 -2.82
N GLU A 16 -9.22 10.62 -1.67
CA GLU A 16 -9.71 9.28 -1.34
C GLU A 16 -11.17 9.22 -1.81
N ILE A 17 -11.45 8.37 -2.80
CA ILE A 17 -12.82 8.14 -3.28
C ILE A 17 -13.27 6.83 -2.63
N GLY A 18 -14.40 6.87 -1.93
CA GLY A 18 -14.81 5.87 -0.94
C GLY A 18 -14.97 4.45 -1.46
N ASP A 19 -15.17 3.54 -0.51
CA ASP A 19 -15.45 2.11 -0.74
C ASP A 19 -16.61 1.93 -1.74
N HIS A 20 -16.44 1.01 -2.68
CA HIS A 20 -17.39 0.65 -3.75
C HIS A 20 -17.58 1.67 -4.88
N SER A 21 -16.83 2.77 -4.91
CA SER A 21 -16.84 3.68 -6.07
C SER A 21 -16.20 3.01 -7.29
N SER A 22 -16.82 3.19 -8.46
CA SER A 22 -16.24 2.70 -9.70
C SER A 22 -14.99 3.48 -10.10
N LEU A 23 -14.12 2.88 -10.92
CA LEU A 23 -13.00 3.60 -11.51
C LEU A 23 -13.47 4.81 -12.33
N ASP A 24 -14.64 4.74 -12.98
CA ASP A 24 -15.23 5.87 -13.72
C ASP A 24 -15.56 7.05 -12.80
N GLU A 25 -16.13 6.78 -11.62
CA GLU A 25 -16.38 7.83 -10.63
C GLU A 25 -15.08 8.49 -10.24
N LEU A 26 -14.06 7.70 -9.87
CA LEU A 26 -12.75 8.22 -9.48
C LEU A 26 -12.11 9.05 -10.59
N ILE A 27 -12.15 8.56 -11.84
CA ILE A 27 -11.64 9.27 -13.01
C ILE A 27 -12.33 10.63 -13.15
N SER A 28 -13.64 10.72 -12.92
CA SER A 28 -14.36 12.00 -13.02
C SER A 28 -13.84 13.11 -12.08
N TYR A 29 -13.20 12.76 -10.96
CA TYR A 29 -12.61 13.72 -10.02
C TYR A 29 -11.25 14.26 -10.46
N VAL A 30 -10.61 13.66 -11.46
CA VAL A 30 -9.25 13.99 -11.93
C VAL A 30 -9.17 14.23 -13.44
N ASN A 31 -10.22 13.90 -14.18
CA ASN A 31 -10.27 14.01 -15.64
C ASN A 31 -10.59 15.46 -16.04
N GLY A 32 -9.53 16.27 -16.12
CA GLY A 32 -9.58 17.64 -16.62
C GLY A 32 -8.58 18.56 -15.91
N PRO A 33 -8.18 19.68 -16.52
CA PRO A 33 -7.13 20.55 -15.97
C PRO A 33 -7.57 21.32 -14.71
N ASP A 34 -8.87 21.48 -14.48
CA ASP A 34 -9.47 22.20 -13.33
C ASP A 34 -9.95 21.24 -12.21
N ARG A 35 -9.60 19.96 -12.33
CA ARG A 35 -9.93 18.88 -11.39
C ARG A 35 -8.80 18.62 -10.38
N LEU A 36 -8.95 17.61 -9.54
CA LEU A 36 -7.91 17.20 -8.59
C LEU A 36 -6.69 16.64 -9.33
N HIS A 37 -5.51 16.81 -8.74
CA HIS A 37 -4.28 16.30 -9.34
C HIS A 37 -4.28 14.77 -9.47
N THR A 38 -4.82 14.06 -8.48
CA THR A 38 -4.98 12.62 -8.53
C THR A 38 -6.07 12.15 -7.57
N ALA A 39 -6.48 10.90 -7.74
CA ALA A 39 -7.40 10.22 -6.86
C ALA A 39 -6.92 8.79 -6.66
N TYR A 40 -6.96 8.38 -5.40
CA TYR A 40 -6.54 7.08 -4.93
C TYR A 40 -7.70 6.09 -5.01
N SER A 41 -7.46 4.95 -5.67
CA SER A 41 -8.46 3.91 -5.87
C SER A 41 -8.37 2.79 -4.84
N PHE A 42 -9.53 2.35 -4.35
CA PHE A 42 -9.65 1.15 -3.53
C PHE A 42 -9.61 -0.16 -4.33
N VAL A 43 -9.51 -0.12 -5.67
CA VAL A 43 -9.55 -1.32 -6.53
C VAL A 43 -8.58 -2.42 -6.08
N PHE A 44 -7.37 -2.08 -5.63
CA PHE A 44 -6.41 -3.09 -5.16
C PHE A 44 -6.57 -3.44 -3.67
N ILE A 45 -7.23 -2.58 -2.89
CA ILE A 45 -7.47 -2.80 -1.46
C ILE A 45 -8.64 -3.75 -1.23
N GLU A 46 -9.75 -3.51 -1.94
CA GLU A 46 -10.99 -4.29 -1.81
C GLU A 46 -10.84 -5.70 -2.40
N ASN A 47 -9.89 -5.89 -3.32
CA ASN A 47 -9.65 -7.20 -3.93
C ASN A 47 -8.68 -8.04 -3.08
N SER A 48 -9.11 -9.27 -2.78
CA SER A 48 -8.34 -10.25 -2.02
C SER A 48 -7.45 -11.16 -2.88
N ASP A 49 -7.67 -11.20 -4.20
CA ASP A 49 -6.89 -12.02 -5.12
C ASP A 49 -6.03 -11.16 -6.06
N LEU A 50 -4.72 -11.41 -6.05
CA LEU A 50 -3.79 -10.80 -7.00
C LEU A 50 -3.80 -11.60 -8.29
N SER A 51 -4.37 -11.01 -9.34
CA SER A 51 -4.34 -11.58 -10.69
C SER A 51 -3.80 -10.60 -11.72
N ALA A 52 -3.21 -11.12 -12.78
CA ALA A 52 -2.79 -10.30 -13.92
C ALA A 52 -3.99 -9.59 -14.58
N LYS A 53 -5.19 -10.19 -14.49
CA LYS A 53 -6.43 -9.57 -14.97
C LYS A 53 -6.78 -8.33 -14.14
N LEU A 54 -6.74 -8.41 -12.81
CA LEU A 54 -6.99 -7.27 -11.93
C LEU A 54 -6.08 -6.08 -12.25
N ILE A 55 -4.77 -6.33 -12.41
CA ILE A 55 -3.80 -5.28 -12.76
C ILE A 55 -4.11 -4.69 -14.14
N ARG A 56 -4.40 -5.54 -15.14
CA ARG A 56 -4.72 -5.12 -16.50
C ARG A 56 -5.98 -4.25 -16.52
N ASP A 57 -7.09 -4.74 -15.98
CA ASP A 57 -8.37 -4.04 -15.99
C ASP A 57 -8.24 -2.67 -15.30
N ALA A 58 -7.51 -2.60 -14.19
CA ALA A 58 -7.26 -1.35 -13.47
C ALA A 58 -6.47 -0.32 -14.31
N LEU A 59 -5.52 -0.75 -15.14
CA LEU A 59 -4.76 0.13 -16.02
C LEU A 59 -5.56 0.50 -17.28
N GLU A 60 -6.30 -0.45 -17.86
CA GLU A 60 -7.11 -0.25 -19.07
C GLU A 60 -8.24 0.76 -18.86
N ALA A 61 -8.78 0.86 -17.64
CA ALA A 61 -9.78 1.86 -17.27
C ALA A 61 -9.36 3.32 -17.52
N TRP A 62 -8.06 3.59 -17.66
CA TRP A 62 -7.52 4.95 -17.85
C TRP A 62 -7.18 5.29 -19.31
N GLN A 63 -7.38 4.36 -20.25
CA GLN A 63 -6.95 4.53 -21.65
C GLN A 63 -7.61 5.72 -22.36
N ASP A 64 -8.90 5.95 -22.11
CA ASP A 64 -9.70 6.98 -22.79
C ASP A 64 -9.80 8.30 -22.00
N THR A 65 -8.88 8.52 -21.04
CA THR A 65 -8.88 9.72 -20.19
C THR A 65 -8.08 10.87 -20.82
N GLU A 66 -8.36 12.11 -20.40
CA GLU A 66 -7.54 13.26 -20.78
C GLU A 66 -6.09 13.08 -20.28
N GLN A 67 -5.13 13.70 -20.96
CA GLN A 67 -3.72 13.61 -20.57
C GLN A 67 -3.45 14.11 -19.14
N SER A 68 -4.28 15.02 -18.62
CA SER A 68 -4.19 15.51 -17.25
C SER A 68 -4.65 14.51 -16.19
N ALA A 69 -5.39 13.46 -16.59
CA ALA A 69 -5.83 12.43 -15.66
C ALA A 69 -4.64 11.57 -15.19
N TRP A 70 -4.39 11.62 -13.89
CA TRP A 70 -3.28 10.93 -13.27
C TRP A 70 -3.75 9.95 -12.19
N PRO A 71 -3.55 8.63 -12.37
CA PRO A 71 -3.95 7.64 -11.37
C PRO A 71 -3.04 7.64 -10.15
N SER A 72 -3.59 7.18 -9.03
CA SER A 72 -2.83 6.85 -7.83
C SER A 72 -3.19 5.48 -7.28
N TRP A 73 -2.17 4.74 -6.86
CA TRP A 73 -2.29 3.34 -6.46
C TRP A 73 -1.73 3.13 -5.06
N ALA A 74 -2.38 2.27 -4.29
CA ALA A 74 -1.77 1.64 -3.12
C ALA A 74 -2.30 0.23 -2.99
N PHE A 75 -1.46 -0.64 -2.44
CA PHE A 75 -1.84 -2.00 -2.11
C PHE A 75 -2.23 -2.13 -0.64
N SER A 76 -1.75 -1.24 0.23
CA SER A 76 -2.14 -1.19 1.64
C SER A 76 -2.44 0.24 2.05
N ASN A 77 -3.26 0.39 3.08
CA ASN A 77 -3.48 1.62 3.83
C ASN A 77 -3.83 1.24 5.28
N HIS A 78 -4.39 2.19 6.00
CA HIS A 78 -4.81 2.04 7.39
C HIS A 78 -6.23 1.50 7.57
N ASP A 79 -6.98 1.20 6.50
CA ASP A 79 -8.39 0.80 6.55
C ASP A 79 -8.64 -0.65 6.12
N ALA A 80 -7.62 -1.34 5.64
CA ALA A 80 -7.76 -2.74 5.22
C ALA A 80 -6.61 -3.60 5.75
N PRO A 81 -6.82 -4.93 5.82
CA PRO A 81 -5.73 -5.86 6.13
C PRO A 81 -4.53 -5.66 5.22
N ARG A 82 -3.31 -5.72 5.77
CA ARG A 82 -2.06 -5.51 5.02
C ARG A 82 -1.98 -6.44 3.80
N VAL A 83 -1.49 -5.92 2.67
CA VAL A 83 -1.46 -6.64 1.40
C VAL A 83 -0.69 -7.95 1.44
N ALA A 84 0.39 -8.01 2.24
CA ALA A 84 1.19 -9.23 2.41
C ALA A 84 0.31 -10.40 2.85
N SER A 85 -0.58 -10.20 3.82
CA SER A 85 -1.54 -11.23 4.23
C SER A 85 -2.74 -11.31 3.30
N ARG A 86 -3.30 -10.17 2.88
CA ARG A 86 -4.53 -10.14 2.08
C ARG A 86 -4.37 -10.91 0.77
N TRP A 87 -3.29 -10.68 0.04
CA TRP A 87 -2.98 -11.41 -1.19
C TRP A 87 -2.15 -12.68 -0.95
N GLY A 88 -1.34 -12.72 0.11
CA GLY A 88 -0.58 -13.93 0.47
C GLY A 88 -1.50 -15.10 0.82
N ALA A 89 -2.60 -14.86 1.56
CA ALA A 89 -3.57 -15.89 1.94
C ALA A 89 -4.24 -16.57 0.73
N GLN A 90 -4.40 -15.86 -0.40
CA GLN A 90 -4.98 -16.39 -1.64
C GLN A 90 -3.93 -16.94 -2.61
N SER A 91 -2.63 -16.75 -2.32
CA SER A 91 -1.57 -17.29 -3.16
C SER A 91 -1.51 -18.82 -3.13
N LYS A 92 -0.88 -19.42 -4.14
CA LYS A 92 -0.63 -20.87 -4.18
C LYS A 92 0.18 -21.38 -2.98
N ASP A 93 0.99 -20.51 -2.39
CA ASP A 93 1.84 -20.81 -1.23
C ASP A 93 1.13 -20.49 0.10
N GLY A 94 -0.09 -19.94 0.04
CA GLY A 94 -0.95 -19.64 1.19
C GLY A 94 -0.25 -18.79 2.25
N ALA A 95 -0.43 -19.16 3.53
CA ALA A 95 0.17 -18.47 4.67
C ALA A 95 1.71 -18.38 4.62
N GLN A 96 2.40 -19.16 3.77
CA GLN A 96 3.84 -19.03 3.59
C GLN A 96 4.22 -17.77 2.81
N ALA A 97 3.39 -17.36 1.85
CA ALA A 97 3.64 -16.14 1.07
C ALA A 97 3.53 -14.86 1.90
N GLU A 98 2.68 -14.87 2.93
CA GLU A 98 2.44 -13.74 3.83
C GLU A 98 3.73 -13.23 4.51
N THR A 99 4.68 -14.12 4.77
CA THR A 99 5.98 -13.79 5.37
C THR A 99 7.17 -14.03 4.42
N ASP A 100 6.92 -14.30 3.13
CA ASP A 100 7.99 -14.50 2.16
C ASP A 100 8.57 -13.14 1.71
N PRO A 101 9.85 -12.84 1.99
CA PRO A 101 10.47 -11.59 1.59
C PRO A 101 10.45 -11.37 0.07
N ARG A 102 10.45 -12.43 -0.73
CA ARG A 102 10.40 -12.34 -2.20
C ARG A 102 9.02 -11.87 -2.66
N PHE A 103 7.96 -12.32 -2.00
CA PHE A 103 6.60 -11.88 -2.30
C PHE A 103 6.44 -10.39 -1.97
N ALA A 104 6.87 -9.95 -0.79
CA ALA A 104 6.84 -8.54 -0.41
C ALA A 104 7.67 -7.66 -1.37
N ALA A 105 8.87 -8.08 -1.76
CA ALA A 105 9.69 -7.37 -2.72
C ALA A 105 9.04 -7.26 -4.12
N MET A 106 8.36 -8.33 -4.57
CA MET A 106 7.59 -8.35 -5.82
C MET A 106 6.43 -7.36 -5.76
N LEU A 107 5.65 -7.33 -4.67
CA LEU A 107 4.54 -6.39 -4.49
C LEU A 107 4.99 -4.93 -4.51
N ASN A 108 6.09 -4.63 -3.81
CA ASN A 108 6.65 -3.28 -3.80
C ASN A 108 7.14 -2.85 -5.19
N SER A 109 7.81 -3.76 -5.91
CA SER A 109 8.25 -3.50 -7.29
C SER A 109 7.09 -3.32 -8.24
N LEU A 110 6.06 -4.17 -8.15
CA LEU A 110 4.86 -4.09 -8.98
C LEU A 110 4.18 -2.73 -8.80
N LEU A 111 3.91 -2.32 -7.56
CA LEU A 111 3.27 -1.05 -7.25
C LEU A 111 4.04 0.14 -7.84
N CYS A 112 5.37 0.14 -7.72
CA CYS A 112 6.21 1.22 -8.21
C CYS A 112 6.40 1.22 -9.74
N CYS A 113 6.02 0.14 -10.42
CA CYS A 113 6.07 0.01 -11.88
C CYS A 113 4.74 0.38 -12.57
N LEU A 114 3.64 0.56 -11.82
CA LEU A 114 2.37 0.99 -12.39
C LEU A 114 2.45 2.45 -12.85
N ARG A 115 1.83 2.79 -13.99
CA ARG A 115 1.64 4.20 -14.39
C ARG A 115 0.79 4.89 -13.33
N GLY A 116 1.32 5.92 -12.68
CA GLY A 116 0.62 6.69 -11.66
C GLY A 116 1.51 7.04 -10.48
N THR A 117 0.92 7.65 -9.45
CA THR A 117 1.58 7.90 -8.18
C THR A 117 1.41 6.68 -7.26
N ALA A 118 2.53 6.13 -6.77
CA ALA A 118 2.51 5.04 -5.81
C ALA A 118 2.43 5.58 -4.37
N PHE A 119 1.46 5.10 -3.61
CA PHE A 119 1.35 5.30 -2.16
C PHE A 119 1.77 4.01 -1.45
N VAL A 120 2.81 4.10 -0.64
CA VAL A 120 3.34 2.96 0.14
C VAL A 120 2.98 3.19 1.60
N TYR A 121 2.23 2.24 2.18
CA TYR A 121 1.84 2.30 3.58
C TYR A 121 2.97 1.80 4.49
N GLN A 122 3.11 2.42 5.68
CA GLN A 122 4.18 2.10 6.62
C GLN A 122 4.24 0.60 6.95
N GLY A 123 5.42 0.01 6.79
CA GLY A 123 5.67 -1.41 6.97
C GLY A 123 5.43 -2.27 5.72
N GLN A 124 4.85 -1.73 4.64
CA GLN A 124 4.77 -2.48 3.37
C GLN A 124 6.16 -2.67 2.76
N GLU A 125 7.04 -1.68 2.92
CA GLU A 125 8.46 -1.75 2.55
C GLU A 125 9.22 -2.85 3.32
N LEU A 126 8.75 -3.20 4.51
CA LEU A 126 9.30 -4.29 5.33
C LEU A 126 8.60 -5.62 5.06
N GLY A 127 7.52 -5.65 4.27
CA GLY A 127 6.70 -6.85 4.07
C GLY A 127 5.93 -7.26 5.32
N LEU A 128 5.50 -6.32 6.17
CA LEU A 128 4.78 -6.67 7.39
C LEU A 128 3.44 -7.37 7.07
N PRO A 129 3.17 -8.54 7.69
CA PRO A 129 1.87 -9.19 7.60
C PRO A 129 0.82 -8.45 8.43
N GLN A 130 -0.47 -8.69 8.20
CA GLN A 130 -1.56 -8.27 9.07
C GLN A 130 -1.34 -8.81 10.48
N ALA A 131 -1.27 -7.92 11.46
CA ALA A 131 -1.09 -8.31 12.85
C ALA A 131 -2.36 -8.97 13.42
N HIS A 132 -2.16 -9.90 14.35
CA HIS A 132 -3.25 -10.41 15.19
C HIS A 132 -3.40 -9.54 16.44
N VAL A 133 -4.56 -8.89 16.59
CA VAL A 133 -4.90 -8.08 17.76
C VAL A 133 -5.98 -8.81 18.57
N PRO A 134 -5.70 -9.21 19.82
CA PRO A 134 -6.69 -9.84 20.69
C PRO A 134 -7.89 -8.92 20.95
N PHE A 135 -9.05 -9.51 21.24
CA PHE A 135 -10.28 -8.76 21.50
C PHE A 135 -10.11 -7.68 22.58
N GLU A 136 -9.45 -8.02 23.69
CA GLU A 136 -9.17 -7.13 24.82
C GLU A 136 -8.27 -5.94 24.48
N HIS A 137 -7.60 -6.00 23.32
CA HIS A 137 -6.73 -4.96 22.81
C HIS A 137 -7.31 -4.19 21.62
N LEU A 138 -8.49 -4.56 21.11
CA LEU A 138 -9.14 -3.82 20.03
C LEU A 138 -9.41 -2.37 20.44
N ARG A 139 -9.20 -1.48 19.49
CA ARG A 139 -9.41 -0.02 19.61
C ARG A 139 -10.37 0.48 18.54
N ASP A 140 -10.42 -0.18 17.38
CA ASP A 140 -11.31 0.16 16.28
C ASP A 140 -12.77 -0.18 16.65
N PRO A 141 -13.67 0.83 16.74
CA PRO A 141 -15.08 0.60 17.05
C PRO A 141 -15.76 -0.37 16.08
N GLU A 142 -15.33 -0.38 14.82
CA GLU A 142 -15.87 -1.27 13.79
C GLU A 142 -15.44 -2.73 14.02
N ALA A 143 -14.18 -2.95 14.38
CA ALA A 143 -13.68 -4.27 14.75
C ALA A 143 -14.36 -4.80 16.02
N ILE A 144 -14.58 -3.92 17.01
CA ILE A 144 -15.29 -4.27 18.25
C ILE A 144 -16.74 -4.64 17.97
N ALA A 145 -17.43 -3.88 17.11
CA ALA A 145 -18.84 -4.11 16.79
C ALA A 145 -19.07 -5.40 15.98
N ASN A 146 -18.09 -5.80 15.16
CA ASN A 146 -18.19 -6.96 14.25
C ASN A 146 -17.32 -8.15 14.69
N TRP A 147 -16.88 -8.20 15.94
CA TRP A 147 -16.06 -9.32 16.42
C TRP A 147 -16.88 -10.61 16.56
N PRO A 148 -16.36 -11.80 16.16
CA PRO A 148 -15.04 -12.09 15.59
C PRO A 148 -15.01 -12.14 14.05
N ASP A 149 -16.04 -11.63 13.38
CA ASP A 149 -16.32 -11.90 11.97
C ASP A 149 -15.46 -11.09 10.99
N THR A 150 -14.69 -10.12 11.48
CA THR A 150 -13.78 -9.31 10.65
C THR A 150 -12.38 -9.21 11.28
N LEU A 151 -11.34 -9.10 10.45
CA LEU A 151 -9.97 -8.82 10.90
C LEU A 151 -9.79 -7.39 11.44
N GLY A 152 -10.76 -6.50 11.17
CA GLY A 152 -10.72 -5.10 11.54
C GLY A 152 -9.52 -4.34 10.97
N ARG A 153 -9.39 -3.07 11.39
CA ARG A 153 -8.30 -2.20 10.92
C ARG A 153 -7.12 -2.16 11.88
N ASP A 154 -7.32 -2.55 13.14
CA ASP A 154 -6.28 -2.52 14.17
C ASP A 154 -5.04 -3.33 13.79
N GLY A 155 -5.18 -4.48 13.13
CA GLY A 155 -4.04 -5.29 12.70
C GLY A 155 -3.15 -4.62 11.64
N ALA A 156 -3.66 -3.63 10.91
CA ALA A 156 -2.86 -2.82 9.99
C ALA A 156 -2.23 -1.60 10.70
N ARG A 157 -2.69 -1.27 11.91
CA ARG A 157 -2.33 -0.07 12.67
C ARG A 157 -1.39 -0.36 13.85
N THR A 158 -0.95 -1.61 14.03
CA THR A 158 0.01 -1.96 15.07
C THR A 158 1.32 -1.16 14.92
N PRO A 159 2.06 -0.93 16.02
CA PRO A 159 3.27 -0.13 16.00
C PRO A 159 4.36 -0.66 15.04
N MET A 160 5.16 0.26 14.49
CA MET A 160 6.27 -0.10 13.60
C MET A 160 7.40 -0.80 14.37
N PRO A 161 7.94 -1.91 13.86
CA PRO A 161 9.09 -2.60 14.45
C PRO A 161 10.40 -1.95 13.96
N TRP A 162 11.03 -1.13 14.80
CA TRP A 162 12.30 -0.46 14.45
C TRP A 162 13.53 -1.29 14.78
N ASP A 163 13.57 -1.87 15.99
CA ASP A 163 14.75 -2.50 16.55
C ASP A 163 14.40 -3.71 17.43
N THR A 164 14.81 -4.90 16.99
CA THR A 164 14.61 -6.18 17.70
C THR A 164 15.24 -6.25 19.09
N SER A 165 16.27 -5.45 19.37
CA SER A 165 16.99 -5.49 20.64
C SER A 165 16.37 -4.59 21.72
N SER A 166 15.44 -3.73 21.33
CA SER A 166 14.80 -2.75 22.20
C SER A 166 13.41 -3.20 22.64
N PRO A 167 12.95 -2.82 23.86
CA PRO A 167 11.57 -3.01 24.27
C PRO A 167 10.60 -2.46 23.22
N GLN A 168 9.48 -3.15 23.03
CA GLN A 168 8.47 -2.78 22.03
C GLN A 168 9.05 -2.56 20.63
N CYS A 169 10.04 -3.37 20.24
CA CYS A 169 10.77 -3.26 18.99
C CYS A 169 11.30 -1.84 18.71
N GLY A 170 11.67 -1.08 19.75
CA GLY A 170 12.17 0.29 19.61
C GLY A 170 11.08 1.34 19.29
N PHE A 171 9.80 0.98 19.28
CA PHE A 171 8.70 1.93 19.05
C PHE A 171 8.46 2.86 20.22
N SER A 172 8.52 2.34 21.46
CA SER A 172 8.20 3.09 22.66
C SER A 172 8.89 2.47 23.88
N THR A 173 9.20 3.32 24.87
CA THR A 173 9.64 2.87 26.20
C THR A 173 8.46 2.51 27.12
N ALA A 174 7.23 2.83 26.72
CA ALA A 174 5.98 2.51 27.42
C ALA A 174 5.15 1.51 26.63
N GLN A 175 4.08 0.99 27.24
CA GLN A 175 3.14 0.11 26.53
C GLN A 175 2.46 0.87 25.38
N PRO A 176 2.54 0.39 24.13
CA PRO A 176 1.89 1.02 23.00
C PRO A 176 0.37 0.86 23.07
N TRP A 177 -0.33 1.67 22.28
CA TRP A 177 -1.80 1.72 22.22
C TRP A 177 -2.42 0.45 21.62
N LEU A 178 -1.66 -0.26 20.78
CA LEU A 178 -1.91 -1.60 20.24
C LEU A 178 -0.66 -2.49 20.44
N PRO A 179 -0.83 -3.80 20.64
CA PRO A 179 0.30 -4.73 20.80
C PRO A 179 1.12 -4.85 19.51
N ILE A 180 2.41 -5.17 19.65
CA ILE A 180 3.27 -5.53 18.52
C ILE A 180 3.14 -7.02 18.25
N ASP A 181 2.88 -7.37 16.98
CA ASP A 181 2.84 -8.77 16.56
C ASP A 181 4.25 -9.38 16.63
N PRO A 182 4.45 -10.55 17.26
CA PRO A 182 5.75 -11.22 17.28
C PRO A 182 6.35 -11.46 15.90
N ARG A 183 5.52 -11.62 14.86
CA ARG A 183 5.98 -11.75 13.46
C ARG A 183 6.59 -10.45 12.93
N HIS A 184 6.10 -9.28 13.39
CA HIS A 184 6.65 -7.98 13.01
C HIS A 184 8.04 -7.77 13.61
N ALA A 185 8.28 -8.27 14.82
CA ALA A 185 9.60 -8.20 15.44
C ALA A 185 10.67 -8.88 14.57
N GLN A 186 10.36 -10.00 13.92
CA GLN A 186 11.31 -10.70 13.04
C GLN A 186 11.63 -9.90 11.75
N LEU A 187 10.76 -8.97 11.38
CA LEU A 187 10.84 -8.13 10.18
C LEU A 187 11.25 -6.70 10.50
N ALA A 188 11.79 -6.42 11.69
CA ALA A 188 12.13 -5.07 12.12
C ALA A 188 13.11 -4.36 11.17
N ALA A 189 13.02 -3.03 11.11
CA ALA A 189 13.82 -2.22 10.21
C ALA A 189 15.34 -2.44 10.39
N ASN A 190 15.83 -2.58 11.63
CA ASN A 190 17.25 -2.80 11.91
C ASN A 190 17.81 -4.11 11.33
N THR A 191 17.01 -5.18 11.24
CA THR A 191 17.44 -6.46 10.66
C THR A 191 17.44 -6.39 9.14
N GLN A 192 16.44 -5.73 8.55
CA GLN A 192 16.31 -5.61 7.10
C GLN A 192 17.31 -4.63 6.47
N TYR A 193 17.69 -3.56 7.18
CA TYR A 193 18.55 -2.50 6.65
C TYR A 193 19.91 -3.01 6.13
N ASN A 194 20.45 -4.05 6.77
CA ASN A 194 21.75 -4.65 6.42
C ASN A 194 21.63 -5.96 5.64
N ASP A 195 20.43 -6.53 5.53
CA ASP A 195 20.21 -7.74 4.72
C ASP A 195 19.95 -7.34 3.26
N PRO A 196 20.84 -7.68 2.30
CA PRO A 196 20.65 -7.34 0.90
C PRO A 196 19.46 -8.07 0.25
N ASN A 197 18.99 -9.17 0.86
CA ASN A 197 17.84 -9.93 0.37
C ASN A 197 16.52 -9.48 0.99
N SER A 198 16.53 -8.49 1.89
CA SER A 198 15.32 -7.99 2.53
C SER A 198 14.43 -7.21 1.56
N PRO A 199 13.09 -7.24 1.75
CA PRO A 199 12.16 -6.39 0.99
C PRO A 199 12.56 -4.92 0.97
N PHE A 200 13.01 -4.41 2.13
CA PHE A 200 13.46 -3.03 2.28
C PHE A 200 14.67 -2.72 1.39
N SER A 201 15.70 -3.56 1.43
CA SER A 201 16.92 -3.38 0.62
C SER A 201 16.62 -3.48 -0.87
N GLN A 202 15.72 -4.39 -1.28
CA GLN A 202 15.28 -4.50 -2.67
C GLN A 202 14.55 -3.24 -3.15
N MET A 203 13.63 -2.71 -2.34
CA MET A 203 12.91 -1.47 -2.66
C MET A 203 13.85 -0.27 -2.70
N LYS A 204 14.78 -0.15 -1.75
CA LYS A 204 15.84 0.89 -1.77
C LYS A 204 16.70 0.78 -3.02
N GLY A 205 17.09 -0.44 -3.40
CA GLY A 205 17.85 -0.71 -4.62
C GLY A 205 17.08 -0.38 -5.90
N PHE A 206 15.76 -0.54 -5.92
CA PHE A 206 14.89 -0.14 -7.03
C PHE A 206 14.95 1.38 -7.25
N PHE A 207 14.79 2.19 -6.19
CA PHE A 207 14.83 3.65 -6.29
C PHE A 207 16.23 4.26 -6.49
N ALA A 208 17.28 3.54 -6.07
CA ALA A 208 18.67 4.00 -6.27
C ALA A 208 19.14 3.86 -7.73
N ARG A 209 18.43 3.07 -8.57
CA ARG A 209 18.75 2.97 -9.99
C ARG A 209 18.37 4.27 -10.69
N PRO A 210 19.23 4.83 -11.56
CA PRO A 210 18.84 5.96 -12.39
C PRO A 210 17.57 5.61 -13.15
N GLN A 211 16.53 6.45 -13.03
CA GLN A 211 15.31 6.30 -13.82
C GLN A 211 15.64 6.52 -15.30
N LYS A 212 16.12 5.47 -16.00
CA LYS A 212 16.18 5.33 -17.46
C LYS A 212 16.75 3.97 -17.90
N PRO A 213 16.00 2.87 -17.80
CA PRO A 213 16.04 1.87 -18.86
C PRO A 213 15.28 2.43 -20.09
N PRO A 214 15.84 2.39 -21.30
CA PRO A 214 15.09 2.70 -22.52
C PRO A 214 13.86 1.78 -22.61
N GLY A 215 12.66 2.35 -22.75
CA GLY A 215 11.41 1.58 -22.90
C GLY A 215 10.52 1.47 -21.65
N LEU A 216 10.92 2.04 -20.50
CA LEU A 216 10.04 2.26 -19.34
C LEU A 216 9.91 3.77 -19.12
N ASP A 217 9.25 4.45 -20.08
CA ASP A 217 8.73 5.78 -19.84
C ASP A 217 7.30 5.61 -19.28
N PRO A 218 7.08 5.70 -17.96
CA PRO A 218 5.74 5.57 -17.39
C PRO A 218 4.78 6.66 -17.89
N TRP A 219 5.31 7.70 -18.55
CA TRP A 219 4.55 8.83 -19.06
C TRP A 219 4.07 8.65 -20.50
N ASN A 220 4.52 7.62 -21.23
CA ASN A 220 4.35 7.61 -22.69
C ASN A 220 3.99 6.24 -23.32
N HIS A 221 3.51 5.28 -22.53
CA HIS A 221 3.03 4.01 -23.09
C HIS A 221 1.53 4.08 -23.40
N PRO A 222 1.11 3.89 -24.67
CA PRO A 222 -0.24 3.41 -24.92
C PRO A 222 -0.35 2.03 -24.26
N VAL A 223 -1.37 1.84 -23.45
CA VAL A 223 -1.66 0.55 -22.82
C VAL A 223 -1.81 -0.48 -23.94
N PHE A 224 -1.04 -1.57 -23.86
CA PHE A 224 -0.91 -2.60 -24.90
C PHE A 224 -2.23 -3.19 -25.39
#